data_AF-A0AAJ6X5C1-F1
#
_entry.id   AF-A0AAJ6X5C1-F1
#
_cell.length_a   1.000
_cell.length_b   1.000
_cell.length_c   1.000
_cell.angle_alpha   90.00
_cell.angle_beta   90.00
_cell.angle_gamma   90.00
#
_symmetry.space_group_name_H-M   'P 1'
#
loop_
_entity.id
_entity.type
_entity.pdbx_description
1 polymer ?
#
loop_
_entity_poly.entity_id
_entity_poly.type
_entity_poly.pdbx_seq_one_letter_code
_entity_poly.pdbx_strand_id
1 'polypeptide(L)'
;MAETSASPTLLLKDELDIVIPTIRNLDFLEMWRPFFQPYHLIIVQDGDPSKIIKVPGGFDYEIYNRNDINRILGPKASCISFKDSACRCFGYLVSKKKYIFTIDDDCFVAKDPSGKEINALQQHIKNLLAPSTPFVFNTLYDPYREGTDFVRGYPFSLREGVPTAVSHGLWLNIPDYDAPTQLVKPLEKNTRFVDAVMTIPKGTLFPMCGMNLAFNRELIGPAMYFGLMGDGQPIGRYDDMWAGWCTKVSTLLTEHFLSLSVVCDHMGWGVKTGLPYIWHSKASNPFVNLKKEYKGIYWQEELIPFFQSAILPKDCTTVQKCYIELSKQVRAKLGKVDEYFIKLADAMVTWVEAWDELNQTGKSIEVPNGSAK
;
A
#
# COMPACT_ATOMS: atom_id res chain seq x y z
N MET A 1 -10.79 -5.58 42.05
CA MET A 1 -11.42 -4.39 41.45
C MET A 1 -11.73 -4.75 40.01
N ALA A 2 -12.99 -4.67 39.61
CA ALA A 2 -13.40 -5.02 38.25
C ALA A 2 -12.85 -3.96 37.28
N GLU A 3 -12.00 -4.37 36.34
CA GLU A 3 -11.66 -3.55 35.20
C GLU A 3 -12.92 -3.32 34.38
N THR A 4 -13.45 -2.10 34.45
CA THR A 4 -14.42 -1.60 33.49
C THR A 4 -13.80 -1.68 32.11
N SER A 5 -14.24 -2.64 31.28
CA SER A 5 -13.87 -2.74 29.88
C SER A 5 -14.40 -1.52 29.15
N ALA A 6 -13.57 -0.47 29.04
CA ALA A 6 -13.88 0.65 28.17
C ALA A 6 -14.11 0.10 26.76
N SER A 7 -15.27 0.41 26.18
CA SER A 7 -15.52 0.12 24.76
C SER A 7 -14.37 0.72 23.95
N PRO A 8 -13.68 -0.04 23.08
CA PRO A 8 -12.54 0.47 22.34
C PRO A 8 -12.97 1.71 21.54
N THR A 9 -12.24 2.82 21.71
CA THR A 9 -12.49 4.05 20.97
C THR A 9 -12.31 3.77 19.47
N LEU A 10 -13.39 3.90 18.70
CA LEU A 10 -13.40 3.71 17.25
C LEU A 10 -12.73 4.92 16.58
N LEU A 11 -11.42 4.84 16.36
CA LEU A 11 -10.66 5.89 15.69
C LEU A 11 -10.94 5.88 14.19
N LEU A 12 -11.08 7.07 13.58
CA LEU A 12 -11.22 7.27 12.13
C LEU A 12 -12.38 6.50 11.48
N LYS A 13 -13.42 6.13 12.22
CA LYS A 13 -14.57 5.36 11.71
C LYS A 13 -15.15 5.97 10.42
N ASP A 14 -15.36 7.28 10.43
CA ASP A 14 -15.97 8.03 9.33
C ASP A 14 -14.93 8.54 8.31
N GLU A 15 -13.64 8.36 8.60
CA GLU A 15 -12.52 8.87 7.80
C GLU A 15 -11.65 7.77 7.17
N LEU A 16 -11.95 6.49 7.42
CA LEU A 16 -11.22 5.35 6.89
C LEU A 16 -12.14 4.36 6.17
N ASP A 17 -11.70 3.93 4.98
CA ASP A 17 -12.27 2.78 4.25
C ASP A 17 -11.31 1.59 4.27
N ILE A 18 -11.85 0.38 4.26
CA ILE A 18 -11.08 -0.85 4.12
C ILE A 18 -11.23 -1.38 2.69
N VAL A 19 -10.13 -1.52 1.95
CA VAL A 19 -10.11 -1.96 0.55
C VAL A 19 -9.62 -3.39 0.43
N ILE A 20 -10.46 -4.28 -0.10
CA ILE A 20 -10.20 -5.73 -0.19
C ILE A 20 -10.32 -6.18 -1.65
N PRO A 21 -9.22 -6.54 -2.33
CA PRO A 21 -9.31 -7.27 -3.59
C PRO A 21 -9.62 -8.75 -3.34
N THR A 22 -10.42 -9.36 -4.21
CA THR A 22 -10.76 -10.77 -4.04
C THR A 22 -11.23 -11.44 -5.34
N ILE A 23 -11.14 -12.76 -5.36
CA ILE A 23 -11.75 -13.64 -6.37
C ILE A 23 -12.64 -14.73 -5.73
N ARG A 24 -12.93 -14.62 -4.43
CA ARG A 24 -13.55 -15.66 -3.59
C ARG A 24 -14.46 -15.03 -2.52
N ASN A 25 -15.22 -15.88 -1.83
CA ASN A 25 -16.06 -15.43 -0.72
C ASN A 25 -15.20 -14.88 0.43
N LEU A 26 -15.74 -13.91 1.16
CA LEU A 26 -15.03 -13.17 2.20
C LEU A 26 -15.31 -13.71 3.61
N ASP A 27 -15.35 -15.03 3.78
CA ASP A 27 -15.59 -15.67 5.09
C ASP A 27 -14.54 -15.28 6.15
N PHE A 28 -13.33 -14.88 5.72
CA PHE A 28 -12.27 -14.37 6.60
C PHE A 28 -12.69 -13.13 7.40
N LEU A 29 -13.69 -12.38 6.93
CA LEU A 29 -14.24 -11.22 7.63
C LEU A 29 -14.88 -11.61 8.98
N GLU A 30 -15.31 -12.85 9.17
CA GLU A 30 -15.83 -13.29 10.48
C GLU A 30 -14.75 -13.20 11.57
N MET A 31 -13.50 -13.54 11.25
CA MET A 31 -12.39 -13.37 12.18
C MET A 31 -12.07 -11.90 12.44
N TRP A 32 -12.22 -11.06 11.42
CA TRP A 32 -11.99 -9.62 11.54
C TRP A 32 -13.20 -8.84 12.07
N ARG A 33 -14.36 -9.49 12.26
CA ARG A 33 -15.62 -8.83 12.65
C ARG A 33 -15.47 -7.90 13.86
N PRO A 34 -14.78 -8.27 14.96
CA PRO A 34 -14.59 -7.38 16.10
C PRO A 34 -13.86 -6.08 15.77
N PHE A 35 -13.11 -6.04 14.67
CA PHE A 35 -12.24 -4.93 14.28
C PHE A 35 -12.76 -4.17 13.05
N PHE A 36 -13.32 -4.85 12.06
CA PHE A 36 -13.69 -4.25 10.77
C PHE A 36 -15.16 -3.85 10.66
N GLN A 37 -16.06 -4.51 11.40
CA GLN A 37 -17.50 -4.24 11.31
C GLN A 37 -17.88 -2.75 11.45
N PRO A 38 -17.21 -1.94 12.28
CA PRO A 38 -17.53 -0.52 12.40
C PRO A 38 -17.17 0.34 11.17
N TYR A 39 -16.34 -0.17 10.25
CA TYR A 39 -15.80 0.55 9.11
C TYR A 39 -16.48 0.10 7.82
N HIS A 40 -16.52 1.00 6.84
CA HIS A 40 -17.03 0.71 5.50
C HIS A 40 -15.97 -0.05 4.68
N LEU A 41 -16.42 -1.06 3.93
CA LEU A 41 -15.58 -1.88 3.07
C LEU A 41 -15.79 -1.55 1.59
N ILE A 42 -14.71 -1.44 0.83
CA ILE A 42 -14.73 -1.38 -0.63
C ILE A 42 -14.10 -2.67 -1.14
N ILE A 43 -14.93 -3.53 -1.72
CA ILE A 43 -14.53 -4.83 -2.23
C ILE A 43 -14.33 -4.73 -3.74
N VAL A 44 -13.16 -5.14 -4.22
CA VAL A 44 -12.87 -5.20 -5.65
C VAL A 44 -12.79 -6.65 -6.09
N GLN A 45 -13.85 -7.12 -6.73
CA GLN A 45 -13.92 -8.44 -7.35
C GLN A 45 -13.12 -8.46 -8.64
N ASP A 46 -12.16 -9.36 -8.70
CA ASP A 46 -11.36 -9.62 -9.89
C ASP A 46 -11.75 -10.95 -10.56
N GLY A 47 -11.25 -11.16 -11.78
CA GLY A 47 -11.56 -12.35 -12.58
C GLY A 47 -12.93 -12.28 -13.25
N ASP A 48 -13.70 -13.35 -13.13
CA ASP A 48 -14.99 -13.50 -13.80
C ASP A 48 -16.09 -12.70 -13.08
N PRO A 49 -16.65 -11.64 -13.69
CA PRO A 49 -17.65 -10.79 -13.05
C PRO A 49 -19.02 -11.47 -12.90
N SER A 50 -19.25 -12.63 -13.54
CA SER A 50 -20.50 -13.38 -13.39
C SER A 50 -20.56 -14.20 -12.09
N LYS A 51 -19.40 -14.41 -11.44
CA LYS A 51 -19.34 -15.11 -10.16
C LYS A 51 -19.86 -14.20 -9.05
N ILE A 52 -20.71 -14.73 -8.19
CA ILE A 52 -21.22 -14.01 -7.03
C ILE A 52 -20.26 -14.25 -5.86
N ILE A 53 -19.68 -13.18 -5.33
CA ILE A 53 -18.90 -13.19 -4.10
C ILE A 53 -19.83 -12.99 -2.90
N LYS A 54 -19.77 -13.91 -1.95
CA LYS A 54 -20.52 -13.80 -0.69
C LYS A 54 -19.71 -13.02 0.34
N VAL A 55 -20.37 -12.06 0.97
CA VAL A 55 -19.87 -11.28 2.11
C VAL A 55 -20.72 -11.65 3.33
N PRO A 56 -20.13 -11.95 4.49
CA PRO A 56 -20.91 -12.21 5.70
C PRO A 56 -21.83 -11.05 6.07
N GLY A 57 -22.96 -11.34 6.72
CA GLY A 57 -23.95 -10.32 7.08
C GLY A 57 -23.42 -9.31 8.12
N GLY A 58 -23.98 -8.09 8.08
CA GLY A 58 -23.73 -7.05 9.08
C GLY A 58 -22.50 -6.18 8.86
N PHE A 59 -21.85 -6.26 7.69
CA PHE A 59 -20.86 -5.29 7.23
C PHE A 59 -21.50 -4.25 6.31
N ASP A 60 -21.02 -3.01 6.39
CA ASP A 60 -21.33 -1.95 5.44
C ASP A 60 -20.31 -1.99 4.30
N TYR A 61 -20.76 -2.23 3.06
CA TYR A 61 -19.84 -2.42 1.94
C TYR A 61 -20.41 -2.06 0.57
N GLU A 62 -19.49 -1.72 -0.32
CA GLU A 62 -19.68 -1.69 -1.76
C GLU A 62 -18.83 -2.78 -2.42
N ILE A 63 -19.36 -3.39 -3.48
CA ILE A 63 -18.61 -4.36 -4.30
C ILE A 63 -18.58 -3.91 -5.75
N TYR A 64 -17.38 -3.88 -6.32
CA TYR A 64 -17.12 -3.50 -7.70
C TYR A 64 -16.44 -4.64 -8.44
N ASN A 65 -16.83 -4.88 -9.69
CA ASN A 65 -16.16 -5.84 -10.56
C ASN A 65 -15.66 -5.19 -11.86
N ARG A 66 -15.09 -5.99 -12.78
CA ARG A 66 -14.56 -5.49 -14.05
C ARG A 66 -15.61 -4.74 -14.90
N ASN A 67 -16.89 -5.10 -14.84
CA ASN A 67 -17.95 -4.37 -15.55
C ASN A 67 -18.14 -2.97 -14.96
N ASP A 68 -18.10 -2.82 -13.64
CA ASP A 68 -18.17 -1.51 -12.99
C ASP A 68 -16.96 -0.65 -13.30
N ILE A 69 -15.75 -1.23 -13.26
CA ILE A 69 -14.51 -0.55 -13.63
C ILE A 69 -14.61 0.00 -15.05
N ASN A 70 -15.04 -0.83 -16.00
CA ASN A 70 -15.19 -0.43 -17.41
C ASN A 70 -16.29 0.64 -17.58
N ARG A 71 -17.40 0.53 -16.86
CA ARG A 71 -18.51 1.48 -16.90
C ARG A 71 -18.12 2.84 -16.33
N ILE A 72 -17.40 2.86 -15.21
CA ILE A 72 -17.07 4.09 -14.46
C ILE A 72 -15.89 4.82 -15.11
N LEU A 73 -14.84 4.10 -15.51
CA LEU A 73 -13.63 4.71 -16.08
C LEU A 73 -13.65 4.82 -17.61
N GLY A 74 -14.56 4.11 -18.29
CA GLY A 74 -14.59 4.06 -19.75
C GLY A 74 -13.23 3.59 -20.31
N PRO A 75 -12.67 4.31 -21.31
CA PRO A 75 -11.34 3.98 -21.85
C PRO A 75 -10.22 3.96 -20.81
N LYS A 76 -10.32 4.76 -19.73
CA LYS A 76 -9.29 4.81 -18.68
C LYS A 76 -9.24 3.54 -17.83
N ALA A 77 -10.20 2.62 -17.96
CA ALA A 77 -10.18 1.33 -17.29
C ALA A 77 -8.94 0.49 -17.63
N SER A 78 -8.25 0.81 -18.73
CA SER A 78 -6.97 0.20 -19.12
C SER A 78 -5.84 0.42 -18.10
N CYS A 79 -5.94 1.40 -17.20
CA CYS A 79 -4.98 1.59 -16.12
C CYS A 79 -5.23 0.66 -14.91
N ILE A 80 -6.34 -0.07 -14.85
CA ILE A 80 -6.62 -1.01 -13.75
C ILE A 80 -6.25 -2.43 -14.17
N SER A 81 -5.26 -2.99 -13.48
CA SER A 81 -4.74 -4.34 -13.70
C SER A 81 -5.84 -5.42 -13.57
N PHE A 82 -5.62 -6.58 -14.20
CA PHE A 82 -6.61 -7.66 -14.31
C PHE A 82 -6.04 -9.02 -13.90
N LYS A 83 -6.80 -9.85 -13.18
CA LYS A 83 -6.35 -11.17 -12.69
C LYS A 83 -5.12 -11.08 -11.77
N ASP A 84 -5.06 -10.04 -10.96
CA ASP A 84 -4.07 -9.79 -9.93
C ASP A 84 -4.61 -8.90 -8.80
N SER A 85 -3.83 -8.81 -7.71
CA SER A 85 -4.11 -8.00 -6.53
C SER A 85 -4.19 -6.50 -6.80
N ALA A 86 -3.56 -6.01 -7.86
CA ALA A 86 -3.48 -4.59 -8.18
C ALA A 86 -4.83 -4.00 -8.63
N CYS A 87 -5.86 -4.83 -8.89
CA CYS A 87 -7.23 -4.36 -9.09
C CYS A 87 -7.73 -3.47 -7.93
N ARG A 88 -7.20 -3.65 -6.72
CA ARG A 88 -7.49 -2.84 -5.52
C ARG A 88 -7.28 -1.34 -5.72
N CYS A 89 -6.43 -0.94 -6.67
CA CYS A 89 -6.25 0.47 -7.02
C CYS A 89 -7.57 1.13 -7.46
N PHE A 90 -8.52 0.37 -8.02
CA PHE A 90 -9.86 0.90 -8.26
C PHE A 90 -10.57 1.31 -6.96
N GLY A 91 -10.43 0.50 -5.90
CA GLY A 91 -10.94 0.85 -4.57
C GLY A 91 -10.33 2.15 -4.02
N TYR A 92 -9.06 2.40 -4.30
CA TYR A 92 -8.39 3.64 -3.91
C TYR A 92 -8.95 4.87 -4.65
N LEU A 93 -9.29 4.71 -5.93
CA LEU A 93 -9.89 5.76 -6.75
C LEU A 93 -11.27 6.17 -6.25
N VAL A 94 -12.13 5.18 -5.96
CA VAL A 94 -13.54 5.42 -5.62
C VAL A 94 -13.75 5.84 -4.17
N SER A 95 -12.88 5.41 -3.25
CA SER A 95 -12.93 5.88 -1.86
C SER A 95 -12.88 7.40 -1.79
N LYS A 96 -13.73 7.99 -0.95
CA LYS A 96 -13.76 9.44 -0.67
C LYS A 96 -13.22 9.78 0.71
N LYS A 97 -12.83 8.76 1.47
CA LYS A 97 -12.33 8.93 2.82
C LYS A 97 -10.85 9.28 2.84
N LYS A 98 -10.43 9.93 3.91
CA LYS A 98 -9.07 10.45 4.07
C LYS A 98 -8.03 9.34 4.17
N TYR A 99 -8.39 8.22 4.76
CA TYR A 99 -7.50 7.08 4.98
C TYR A 99 -8.03 5.83 4.31
N ILE A 100 -7.10 4.99 3.86
CA ILE A 100 -7.39 3.66 3.36
C ILE A 100 -6.55 2.67 4.14
N PHE A 101 -7.17 1.58 4.57
CA PHE A 101 -6.48 0.35 4.94
C PHE A 101 -6.77 -0.70 3.88
N THR A 102 -5.75 -1.36 3.35
CA THR A 102 -5.92 -2.48 2.41
C THR A 102 -5.39 -3.77 3.01
N ILE A 103 -6.11 -4.85 2.75
CA ILE A 103 -5.81 -6.19 3.25
C ILE A 103 -6.26 -7.24 2.24
N ASP A 104 -5.48 -8.32 2.11
CA ASP A 104 -5.85 -9.45 1.25
C ASP A 104 -6.83 -10.38 1.95
N ASP A 105 -7.62 -11.08 1.16
CA ASP A 105 -8.65 -12.02 1.63
C ASP A 105 -8.09 -13.34 2.20
N ASP A 106 -6.77 -13.50 2.26
CA ASP A 106 -6.07 -14.59 2.97
C ASP A 106 -5.14 -14.12 4.10
N CYS A 107 -5.38 -12.90 4.57
CA CYS A 107 -4.75 -12.29 5.73
C CYS A 107 -5.68 -12.34 6.94
N PHE A 108 -5.26 -13.07 7.97
CA PHE A 108 -6.04 -13.38 9.16
C PHE A 108 -5.54 -12.59 10.39
N VAL A 109 -6.35 -12.57 11.46
CA VAL A 109 -5.96 -11.97 12.74
C VAL A 109 -4.76 -12.73 13.33
N ALA A 110 -3.63 -12.04 13.48
CA ALA A 110 -2.47 -12.59 14.17
C ALA A 110 -2.60 -12.50 15.69
N LYS A 111 -1.75 -13.24 16.39
CA LYS A 111 -1.59 -13.17 17.85
C LYS A 111 -0.20 -12.64 18.20
N ASP A 112 -0.13 -11.83 19.23
CA ASP A 112 1.12 -11.37 19.82
C ASP A 112 1.78 -12.50 20.65
N PRO A 113 3.01 -12.31 21.17
CA PRO A 113 3.67 -13.32 22.00
C PRO A 113 2.93 -13.72 23.28
N SER A 114 1.97 -12.91 23.75
CA SER A 114 1.11 -13.23 24.89
C SER A 114 -0.12 -14.07 24.49
N GLY A 115 -0.33 -14.30 23.20
CA GLY A 115 -1.47 -15.01 22.64
C GLY A 115 -2.69 -14.11 22.41
N LYS A 116 -2.58 -12.80 22.63
CA LYS A 116 -3.66 -11.84 22.40
C LYS A 116 -3.79 -11.50 20.93
N GLU A 117 -5.03 -11.40 20.46
CA GLU A 117 -5.34 -11.01 19.09
C GLU A 117 -4.88 -9.57 18.79
N ILE A 118 -4.25 -9.40 17.63
CA ILE A 118 -3.72 -8.13 17.17
C ILE A 118 -4.79 -7.41 16.36
N ASN A 119 -5.27 -6.26 16.86
CA ASN A 119 -6.05 -5.33 16.06
C ASN A 119 -5.11 -4.52 15.14
N ALA A 120 -4.78 -5.10 13.99
CA ALA A 120 -3.87 -4.49 13.01
C ALA A 120 -4.38 -3.14 12.51
N LEU A 121 -5.69 -3.01 12.25
CA LEU A 121 -6.30 -1.76 11.81
C LEU A 121 -6.05 -0.62 12.80
N GLN A 122 -6.30 -0.85 14.09
CA GLN A 122 -6.07 0.16 15.13
C GLN A 122 -4.59 0.58 15.20
N GLN A 123 -3.67 -0.37 15.07
CA GLN A 123 -2.23 -0.09 15.08
C GLN A 123 -1.80 0.71 13.83
N HIS A 124 -2.34 0.39 12.65
CA HIS A 124 -2.15 1.20 11.45
C HIS A 124 -2.66 2.63 11.63
N ILE A 125 -3.85 2.80 12.19
CA ILE A 125 -4.43 4.12 12.48
C ILE A 125 -3.51 4.91 13.42
N LYS A 126 -3.02 4.29 14.51
CA LYS A 126 -2.06 4.94 15.42
C LYS A 126 -0.79 5.38 14.70
N ASN A 127 -0.23 4.55 13.82
CA ASN A 127 0.95 4.89 13.04
C ASN A 127 0.70 6.08 12.10
N LEU A 128 -0.46 6.14 11.44
CA LEU A 128 -0.82 7.23 10.52
C LEU A 128 -1.07 8.56 11.25
N LEU A 129 -1.63 8.51 12.46
CA LEU A 129 -1.91 9.69 13.28
C LEU A 129 -0.68 10.21 14.03
N ALA A 130 0.33 9.36 14.25
CA ALA A 130 1.59 9.76 14.87
C ALA A 130 2.57 10.31 13.82
N PRO A 131 3.38 11.34 14.14
CA PRO A 131 4.38 11.85 13.22
C PRO A 131 5.48 10.82 12.92
N SER A 132 6.24 11.06 11.86
CA SER A 132 7.41 10.27 11.45
C SER A 132 8.70 11.08 11.58
N THR A 133 9.83 10.38 11.69
CA THR A 133 11.18 10.96 11.89
C THR A 133 12.16 10.56 10.79
N PRO A 134 11.93 10.92 9.50
CA PRO A 134 12.71 10.37 8.40
C PRO A 134 14.10 11.00 8.25
N PHE A 135 14.37 12.15 8.88
CA PHE A 135 15.61 12.91 8.66
C PHE A 135 16.78 12.48 9.55
N VAL A 136 16.49 11.97 10.74
CA VAL A 136 17.50 11.47 11.69
C VAL A 136 16.96 10.17 12.26
N PHE A 137 17.76 9.11 12.20
CA PHE A 137 17.34 7.82 12.72
C PHE A 137 17.39 7.81 14.26
N ASN A 138 16.25 7.69 14.92
CA ASN A 138 16.18 7.52 16.37
C ASN A 138 16.53 6.08 16.74
N THR A 139 17.62 5.86 17.47
CA THR A 139 18.12 4.50 17.76
C THR A 139 17.29 3.76 18.82
N LEU A 140 16.30 4.41 19.43
CA LEU A 140 15.23 3.78 20.22
C LEU A 140 13.94 3.57 19.41
N TYR A 141 14.03 3.57 18.08
CA TYR A 141 12.92 3.39 17.14
C TYR A 141 11.88 4.55 17.22
N ASP A 142 10.62 4.31 16.86
CA ASP A 142 9.59 5.36 16.79
C ASP A 142 9.34 6.05 18.16
N PRO A 143 9.70 7.34 18.33
CA PRO A 143 9.64 8.04 19.62
C PRO A 143 8.21 8.44 20.03
N TYR A 144 7.22 8.28 19.15
CA TYR A 144 5.82 8.62 19.45
C TYR A 144 5.03 7.44 20.02
N ARG A 145 5.69 6.31 20.27
CA ARG A 145 5.09 5.17 20.96
C ARG A 145 5.17 5.36 22.48
N GLU A 146 4.18 4.82 23.17
CA GLU A 146 4.19 4.75 24.63
C GLU A 146 5.47 4.07 25.14
N GLY A 147 6.12 4.67 26.13
CA GLY A 147 7.37 4.15 26.71
C GLY A 147 8.64 4.42 25.90
N THR A 148 8.56 5.21 24.81
CA THR A 148 9.72 5.60 23.99
C THR A 148 9.92 7.13 23.98
N ASP A 149 11.12 7.59 23.62
CA ASP A 149 11.44 9.02 23.47
C ASP A 149 12.62 9.18 22.49
N PHE A 150 12.96 10.43 22.18
CA PHE A 150 14.13 10.84 21.42
C PHE A 150 15.43 10.60 22.20
N VAL A 151 16.39 9.95 21.54
CA VAL A 151 17.72 9.74 22.12
C VAL A 151 18.55 11.03 22.24
N ARG A 152 19.53 11.03 23.14
CA ARG A 152 20.55 12.08 23.21
C ARG A 152 21.24 12.23 21.84
N GLY A 153 21.35 13.48 21.37
CA GLY A 153 21.92 13.80 20.06
C GLY A 153 20.86 13.97 18.97
N TYR A 154 19.60 13.59 19.22
CA TYR A 154 18.50 13.91 18.31
C TYR A 154 18.15 15.40 18.39
N PRO A 155 18.23 16.17 17.28
CA PRO A 155 18.00 17.61 17.30
C PRO A 155 16.59 17.99 17.78
N PHE A 156 16.50 18.93 18.73
CA PHE A 156 15.21 19.39 19.27
C PHE A 156 14.29 19.97 18.19
N SER A 157 14.86 20.69 17.21
CA SER A 157 14.12 21.27 16.08
C SER A 157 13.46 20.25 15.16
N LEU A 158 13.81 18.96 15.28
CA LEU A 158 13.26 17.87 14.45
C LEU A 158 12.33 16.95 15.24
N ARG A 159 12.04 17.24 16.51
CA ARG A 159 11.23 16.37 17.39
C ARG A 159 9.72 16.42 17.13
N GLU A 160 9.23 17.47 16.47
CA GLU A 160 7.83 17.52 16.03
C GLU A 160 7.55 16.49 14.92
N GLY A 161 8.60 16.06 14.21
CA GLY A 161 8.48 15.09 13.12
C GLY A 161 7.77 15.67 11.90
N VAL A 162 7.31 14.77 11.04
CA VAL A 162 6.56 15.10 9.82
C VAL A 162 5.30 14.25 9.70
N PRO A 163 4.30 14.65 8.89
CA PRO A 163 3.13 13.82 8.63
C PRO A 163 3.49 12.42 8.12
N THR A 164 2.78 11.41 8.60
CA THR A 164 2.95 10.02 8.13
C THR A 164 1.98 9.76 6.98
N ALA A 165 2.53 9.51 5.80
CA ALA A 165 1.74 9.23 4.59
C ALA A 165 1.36 7.74 4.48
N VAL A 166 2.24 6.84 4.92
CA VAL A 166 2.06 5.38 4.78
C VAL A 166 2.47 4.66 6.06
N SER A 167 1.69 3.65 6.41
CA SER A 167 1.92 2.70 7.49
C SER A 167 1.94 1.30 6.88
N HIS A 168 3.14 0.71 6.77
CA HIS A 168 3.40 -0.61 6.19
C HIS A 168 3.55 -1.67 7.28
N GLY A 169 2.58 -2.58 7.36
CA GLY A 169 2.56 -3.65 8.34
C GLY A 169 3.29 -4.89 7.83
N LEU A 170 3.61 -5.79 8.75
CA LEU A 170 4.27 -7.06 8.48
C LEU A 170 3.31 -8.23 8.72
N TRP A 171 3.81 -9.46 8.61
CA TRP A 171 3.00 -10.64 8.86
C TRP A 171 3.81 -11.82 9.36
N LEU A 172 3.12 -12.72 10.04
CA LEU A 172 3.65 -13.99 10.52
C LEU A 172 3.27 -15.13 9.57
N ASN A 173 3.85 -16.30 9.83
CA ASN A 173 3.65 -17.56 9.12
C ASN A 173 4.37 -17.68 7.78
N ILE A 174 3.80 -17.27 6.64
CA ILE A 174 4.47 -17.40 5.34
C ILE A 174 5.30 -16.13 5.06
N PRO A 175 6.64 -16.14 5.09
CA PRO A 175 7.43 -14.93 4.84
C PRO A 175 7.28 -14.39 3.42
N ASP A 176 7.53 -13.08 3.23
CA ASP A 176 7.61 -12.43 1.91
C ASP A 176 8.89 -12.78 1.16
N TYR A 177 8.97 -14.00 0.68
CA TYR A 177 10.11 -14.43 -0.11
C TYR A 177 9.79 -14.39 -1.59
N ASP A 178 10.80 -14.01 -2.37
CA ASP A 178 10.82 -14.30 -3.79
C ASP A 178 10.69 -15.82 -4.01
N ALA A 179 10.17 -16.20 -5.17
CA ALA A 179 9.92 -17.58 -5.51
C ALA A 179 11.17 -18.48 -5.44
N PRO A 180 12.37 -18.08 -5.93
CA PRO A 180 13.60 -18.84 -5.69
C PRO A 180 13.87 -19.13 -4.22
N THR A 181 13.80 -18.13 -3.34
CA THR A 181 14.00 -18.28 -1.90
C THR A 181 12.94 -19.21 -1.30
N GLN A 182 11.68 -19.08 -1.71
CA GLN A 182 10.60 -19.97 -1.28
C GLN A 182 10.83 -21.43 -1.74
N LEU A 183 11.38 -21.65 -2.93
CA LEU A 183 11.70 -22.99 -3.46
C LEU A 183 12.78 -23.69 -2.62
N VAL A 184 13.80 -22.96 -2.17
CA VAL A 184 14.88 -23.54 -1.36
C VAL A 184 14.54 -23.59 0.13
N LYS A 185 13.50 -22.86 0.57
CA LYS A 185 13.04 -22.82 1.96
C LYS A 185 11.53 -23.07 2.14
N PRO A 186 10.99 -24.19 1.61
CA PRO A 186 9.54 -24.41 1.53
C PRO A 186 8.84 -24.60 2.89
N LEU A 187 9.60 -24.93 3.94
CA LEU A 187 9.09 -25.15 5.30
C LEU A 187 9.34 -23.98 6.24
N GLU A 188 10.11 -22.96 5.82
CA GLU A 188 10.41 -21.83 6.69
C GLU A 188 9.16 -21.03 7.01
N LYS A 189 8.99 -20.69 8.28
CA LYS A 189 7.89 -19.87 8.78
C LYS A 189 8.43 -18.62 9.46
N ASN A 190 7.80 -17.47 9.21
CA ASN A 190 8.08 -16.28 9.99
C ASN A 190 7.37 -16.35 11.34
N THR A 191 8.11 -16.71 12.39
CA THR A 191 7.65 -16.67 13.79
C THR A 191 8.24 -15.48 14.56
N ARG A 192 9.01 -14.62 13.88
CA ARG A 192 9.76 -13.54 14.52
C ARG A 192 8.86 -12.31 14.66
N PHE A 193 8.19 -12.22 15.80
CA PHE A 193 7.47 -11.02 16.20
C PHE A 193 8.46 -9.97 16.75
N VAL A 194 8.59 -8.83 16.07
CA VAL A 194 9.39 -7.70 16.54
C VAL A 194 8.45 -6.57 16.96
N ASP A 195 8.44 -6.25 18.26
CA ASP A 195 7.65 -5.15 18.82
C ASP A 195 8.31 -3.79 18.56
N ALA A 196 8.37 -3.40 17.29
CA ALA A 196 8.91 -2.11 16.87
C ALA A 196 8.07 -1.49 15.76
N VAL A 197 7.94 -0.17 15.83
CA VAL A 197 7.57 0.67 14.68
C VAL A 197 8.79 1.51 14.38
N MET A 198 9.11 1.68 13.11
CA MET A 198 10.25 2.44 12.63
C MET A 198 9.81 3.37 11.52
N THR A 199 10.34 4.59 11.52
CA THR A 199 10.26 5.43 10.32
C THR A 199 11.31 4.96 9.32
N ILE A 200 10.90 4.73 8.08
CA ILE A 200 11.84 4.44 6.99
C ILE A 200 12.63 5.72 6.68
N PRO A 201 13.96 5.72 6.83
CA PRO A 201 14.77 6.92 6.63
C PRO A 201 14.55 7.54 5.26
N LYS A 202 14.72 8.85 5.20
CA LYS A 202 14.73 9.58 3.94
C LYS A 202 15.84 9.05 3.05
N GLY A 203 15.55 8.85 1.78
CA GLY A 203 16.52 8.32 0.83
C GLY A 203 16.73 6.80 0.88
N THR A 204 15.83 6.04 1.51
CA THR A 204 15.96 4.57 1.60
C THR A 204 14.76 3.85 1.00
N LEU A 205 15.04 2.88 0.11
CA LEU A 205 14.01 2.03 -0.51
C LEU A 205 13.57 0.98 0.48
N PHE A 206 12.34 0.53 0.32
CA PHE A 206 11.84 -0.64 1.00
C PHE A 206 10.97 -1.45 0.03
N PRO A 207 10.97 -2.78 0.14
CA PRO A 207 9.98 -3.61 -0.51
C PRO A 207 8.67 -3.44 0.26
N MET A 208 7.72 -2.72 -0.35
CA MET A 208 6.39 -2.55 0.21
C MET A 208 5.52 -3.73 -0.18
N CYS A 209 4.76 -4.26 0.77
CA CYS A 209 3.73 -5.25 0.53
C CYS A 209 2.33 -4.64 0.63
N GLY A 210 1.47 -4.96 -0.34
CA GLY A 210 0.08 -4.49 -0.38
C GLY A 210 -0.86 -5.24 0.55
N MET A 211 -0.46 -6.41 1.09
CA MET A 211 -1.33 -7.29 1.88
C MET A 211 -1.69 -6.75 3.27
N ASN A 212 -0.92 -5.81 3.80
CA ASN A 212 -1.12 -5.21 5.13
C ASN A 212 -0.60 -3.77 5.14
N LEU A 213 -1.39 -2.86 4.56
CA LEU A 213 -0.95 -1.50 4.26
C LEU A 213 -2.06 -0.50 4.57
N ALA A 214 -1.71 0.60 5.24
CA ALA A 214 -2.60 1.74 5.39
C ALA A 214 -1.91 3.02 4.93
N PHE A 215 -2.67 3.97 4.38
CA PHE A 215 -2.12 5.24 3.92
C PHE A 215 -3.12 6.39 4.03
N ASN A 216 -2.57 7.59 4.16
CA ASN A 216 -3.33 8.83 4.04
C ASN A 216 -3.52 9.15 2.56
N ARG A 217 -4.75 8.93 2.09
CA ARG A 217 -5.17 9.07 0.70
C ARG A 217 -4.99 10.50 0.19
N GLU A 218 -5.26 11.51 1.04
CA GLU A 218 -5.09 12.92 0.68
C GLU A 218 -3.62 13.27 0.44
N LEU A 219 -2.70 12.63 1.19
CA LEU A 219 -1.27 12.84 1.02
C LEU A 219 -0.75 12.10 -0.21
N ILE A 220 -0.96 10.78 -0.31
CA ILE A 220 -0.20 9.94 -1.26
C ILE A 220 -1.05 9.25 -2.32
N GLY A 221 -2.37 9.40 -2.30
CA GLY A 221 -3.31 8.67 -3.15
C GLY A 221 -2.95 8.63 -4.64
N PRO A 222 -2.65 9.76 -5.31
CA PRO A 222 -2.31 9.74 -6.74
C PRO A 222 -1.01 9.00 -7.07
N ALA A 223 -0.12 8.76 -6.09
CA ALA A 223 1.10 7.97 -6.27
C ALA A 223 1.00 6.54 -5.74
N MET A 224 -0.07 6.20 -5.01
CA MET A 224 -0.34 4.85 -4.51
C MET A 224 -0.97 3.98 -5.60
N TYR A 225 -0.21 3.73 -6.66
CA TYR A 225 -0.63 2.96 -7.83
C TYR A 225 0.30 1.77 -8.08
N PHE A 226 -0.31 0.59 -8.15
CA PHE A 226 0.36 -0.71 -8.21
C PHE A 226 0.77 -1.10 -9.64
N GLY A 227 0.38 -0.31 -10.65
CA GLY A 227 0.75 -0.55 -12.04
C GLY A 227 -0.06 -1.66 -12.71
N LEU A 228 0.46 -2.14 -13.84
CA LEU A 228 -0.15 -3.20 -14.65
C LEU A 228 0.70 -4.46 -14.54
N MET A 229 0.29 -5.47 -13.76
CA MET A 229 1.10 -6.69 -13.57
C MET A 229 0.28 -7.99 -13.65
N GLY A 230 -0.94 -7.85 -14.15
CA GLY A 230 -1.90 -8.93 -14.28
C GLY A 230 -1.79 -9.71 -15.60
N ASP A 231 -2.92 -10.21 -16.05
CA ASP A 231 -3.04 -11.03 -17.27
C ASP A 231 -2.46 -10.32 -18.49
N GLY A 232 -1.65 -11.04 -19.27
CA GLY A 232 -1.00 -10.53 -20.47
C GLY A 232 0.21 -9.61 -20.23
N GLN A 233 0.57 -9.31 -18.98
CA GLN A 233 1.78 -8.54 -18.66
C GLN A 233 3.01 -9.43 -18.54
N PRO A 234 4.21 -8.93 -18.87
CA PRO A 234 5.44 -9.71 -18.80
C PRO A 234 5.98 -9.88 -17.37
N ILE A 235 5.41 -9.19 -16.39
CA ILE A 235 5.84 -9.19 -14.99
C ILE A 235 4.61 -9.31 -14.08
N GLY A 236 4.75 -10.03 -12.97
CA GLY A 236 3.73 -10.19 -11.93
C GLY A 236 4.35 -10.24 -10.53
N ARG A 237 3.56 -9.95 -9.48
CA ARG A 237 3.99 -9.98 -8.06
C ARG A 237 5.08 -8.96 -7.70
N TYR A 238 5.16 -7.88 -8.48
CA TYR A 238 6.06 -6.74 -8.25
C TYR A 238 5.28 -5.42 -8.05
N ASP A 239 3.95 -5.51 -7.99
CA ASP A 239 3.02 -4.40 -8.13
C ASP A 239 3.02 -3.50 -6.89
N ASP A 240 3.03 -4.10 -5.71
CA ASP A 240 3.18 -3.40 -4.44
C ASP A 240 4.61 -2.87 -4.22
N MET A 241 5.64 -3.64 -4.57
CA MET A 241 7.02 -3.17 -4.54
C MET A 241 7.21 -1.94 -5.43
N TRP A 242 6.68 -1.96 -6.65
CA TRP A 242 6.66 -0.82 -7.57
C TRP A 242 5.98 0.39 -6.96
N ALA A 243 4.78 0.22 -6.39
CA ALA A 243 4.09 1.31 -5.69
C ALA A 243 4.92 1.86 -4.53
N GLY A 244 5.65 0.99 -3.83
CA GLY A 244 6.52 1.35 -2.71
C GLY A 244 7.67 2.22 -3.18
N TRP A 245 8.35 1.82 -4.25
CA TRP A 245 9.46 2.56 -4.84
C TRP A 245 9.02 3.87 -5.51
N CYS A 246 7.80 3.92 -6.06
CA CYS A 246 7.22 5.18 -6.53
C CYS A 246 6.85 6.12 -5.36
N THR A 247 6.38 5.57 -4.25
CA THR A 247 6.01 6.33 -3.05
C THR A 247 7.25 6.89 -2.34
N LYS A 248 8.37 6.15 -2.40
CA LYS A 248 9.57 6.33 -1.59
C LYS A 248 10.83 6.25 -2.46
N VAL A 249 11.75 7.25 -2.40
CA VAL A 249 13.24 7.23 -2.71
C VAL A 249 13.76 8.11 -3.82
N SER A 250 15.06 8.45 -3.90
CA SER A 250 16.15 8.73 -2.95
C SER A 250 17.16 9.52 -3.78
N THR A 251 17.91 10.41 -3.13
CA THR A 251 19.15 10.92 -3.71
C THR A 251 20.27 10.53 -2.77
N LEU A 252 21.25 9.76 -3.27
CA LEU A 252 22.55 9.65 -2.63
C LEU A 252 23.38 10.90 -2.94
N LEU A 253 24.08 11.34 -1.90
CA LEU A 253 24.99 12.48 -1.85
C LEU A 253 25.86 12.59 -3.11
N THR A 254 25.69 13.68 -3.84
CA THR A 254 26.79 14.33 -4.56
C THR A 254 26.87 15.77 -4.06
N GLU A 255 28.11 16.26 -3.88
CA GLU A 255 28.54 17.23 -2.86
C GLU A 255 27.92 18.64 -2.89
N HIS A 256 26.94 18.94 -3.75
CA HIS A 256 26.43 20.29 -3.89
C HIS A 256 24.93 20.48 -4.13
N PHE A 257 24.10 19.44 -4.06
CA PHE A 257 22.66 19.63 -4.35
C PHE A 257 21.72 18.90 -3.37
N LEU A 258 21.02 19.71 -2.59
CA LEU A 258 19.75 19.33 -1.96
C LEU A 258 18.71 19.15 -3.08
N SER A 259 18.55 17.93 -3.59
CA SER A 259 17.43 17.56 -4.47
C SER A 259 16.89 16.20 -4.04
N LEU A 260 15.58 16.13 -3.89
CA LEU A 260 14.85 15.15 -3.07
C LEU A 260 13.83 14.35 -3.87
N SER A 261 13.44 13.24 -3.24
CA SER A 261 13.07 11.94 -3.77
C SER A 261 11.56 11.61 -3.88
N VAL A 262 11.16 10.54 -4.60
CA VAL A 262 10.02 10.53 -5.54
C VAL A 262 8.69 11.16 -5.09
N VAL A 263 8.09 10.88 -3.94
CA VAL A 263 6.92 11.69 -3.50
C VAL A 263 6.99 12.01 -2.03
N CYS A 264 7.01 11.03 -1.15
CA CYS A 264 7.04 11.32 0.29
C CYS A 264 8.29 12.10 0.69
N ASP A 265 9.48 11.74 0.17
CA ASP A 265 10.71 12.44 0.53
C ASP A 265 10.79 13.86 -0.06
N HIS A 266 10.22 14.09 -1.25
CA HIS A 266 10.11 15.40 -1.92
C HIS A 266 9.12 16.30 -1.19
N MET A 267 7.98 15.75 -0.79
CA MET A 267 6.93 16.44 -0.05
C MET A 267 7.24 16.59 1.45
N GLY A 268 8.29 15.93 1.95
CA GLY A 268 8.71 15.99 3.34
C GLY A 268 7.83 15.17 4.29
N TRP A 269 7.24 14.06 3.83
CA TRP A 269 6.41 13.15 4.62
C TRP A 269 7.15 11.86 4.96
N GLY A 270 6.66 11.16 5.98
CA GLY A 270 7.23 9.91 6.46
C GLY A 270 6.45 8.67 6.07
N VAL A 271 7.14 7.54 6.12
CA VAL A 271 6.59 6.19 5.97
C VAL A 271 7.03 5.39 7.20
N LYS A 272 6.08 4.72 7.86
CA LYS A 272 6.37 3.82 8.98
C LYS A 272 6.28 2.37 8.56
N THR A 273 7.09 1.52 9.19
CA THR A 273 7.02 0.07 9.04
C THR A 273 7.30 -0.67 10.35
N GLY A 274 6.96 -1.95 10.42
CA GLY A 274 7.05 -2.79 11.62
C GLY A 274 5.67 -3.28 12.03
N LEU A 275 5.25 -2.97 13.27
CA LEU A 275 3.85 -3.17 13.65
C LEU A 275 2.92 -2.35 12.73
N PRO A 276 1.76 -2.90 12.33
CA PRO A 276 1.14 -4.13 12.83
C PRO A 276 1.52 -5.43 12.12
N TYR A 277 1.25 -6.56 12.78
CA TYR A 277 1.31 -7.90 12.17
C TYR A 277 -0.09 -8.45 11.88
N ILE A 278 -0.22 -9.10 10.73
CA ILE A 278 -1.31 -10.02 10.38
C ILE A 278 -0.79 -11.47 10.28
N TRP A 279 -1.68 -12.44 10.09
CA TRP A 279 -1.32 -13.84 9.86
C TRP A 279 -1.61 -14.24 8.42
N HIS A 280 -0.58 -14.53 7.63
CA HIS A 280 -0.75 -14.93 6.23
C HIS A 280 -0.69 -16.44 6.10
N SER A 281 -1.74 -17.07 5.56
CA SER A 281 -1.82 -18.55 5.52
C SER A 281 -1.53 -19.17 4.16
N LYS A 282 -1.55 -18.39 3.08
CA LYS A 282 -1.51 -18.95 1.72
C LYS A 282 -0.09 -18.96 1.15
N ALA A 283 0.49 -20.14 1.08
CA ALA A 283 1.62 -20.38 0.18
C ALA A 283 1.08 -20.66 -1.24
N SER A 284 1.32 -19.73 -2.17
CA SER A 284 1.04 -19.96 -3.59
C SER A 284 2.08 -20.90 -4.21
N ASN A 285 1.81 -21.44 -5.39
CA ASN A 285 2.72 -22.36 -6.06
C ASN A 285 4.02 -21.62 -6.47
N PRO A 286 5.18 -21.95 -5.89
CA PRO A 286 6.39 -21.19 -6.12
C PRO A 286 6.92 -21.34 -7.56
N PHE A 287 6.62 -22.43 -8.27
CA PHE A 287 6.99 -22.55 -9.69
C PHE A 287 6.17 -21.63 -10.59
N VAL A 288 4.89 -21.41 -10.25
CA VAL A 288 4.04 -20.44 -10.97
C VAL A 288 4.53 -19.03 -10.67
N ASN A 289 4.86 -18.74 -9.41
CA ASN A 289 5.39 -17.44 -9.00
C ASN A 289 6.71 -17.13 -9.67
N LEU A 290 7.63 -18.10 -9.75
CA LEU A 290 8.93 -17.92 -10.42
C LEU A 290 8.76 -17.48 -11.88
N LYS A 291 7.79 -18.03 -12.61
CA LYS A 291 7.51 -17.59 -13.99
C LYS A 291 7.03 -16.14 -14.06
N LYS A 292 6.25 -15.69 -13.07
CA LYS A 292 5.74 -14.31 -12.99
C LYS A 292 6.84 -13.33 -12.56
N GLU A 293 7.70 -13.75 -11.65
CA GLU A 293 8.74 -12.93 -11.04
C GLU A 293 10.04 -12.90 -11.85
N TYR A 294 10.30 -13.90 -12.72
CA TYR A 294 11.59 -14.07 -13.41
C TYR A 294 12.11 -12.79 -14.08
N LYS A 295 11.25 -12.10 -14.84
CA LYS A 295 11.63 -10.82 -15.47
C LYS A 295 11.83 -9.72 -14.42
N GLY A 296 10.99 -9.68 -13.39
CA GLY A 296 11.12 -8.74 -12.27
C GLY A 296 12.44 -8.88 -11.53
N ILE A 297 12.89 -10.10 -11.24
CA ILE A 297 14.18 -10.37 -10.58
C ILE A 297 15.33 -9.80 -11.40
N TYR A 298 15.31 -9.99 -12.72
CA TYR A 298 16.36 -9.46 -13.59
C TYR A 298 16.26 -7.93 -13.76
N TRP A 299 15.06 -7.40 -14.00
CA TRP A 299 14.83 -5.97 -14.20
C TRP A 299 15.05 -5.16 -12.94
N GLN A 300 14.91 -5.75 -11.76
CA GLN A 300 15.14 -5.08 -10.48
C GLN A 300 16.55 -4.47 -10.39
N GLU A 301 17.55 -5.09 -11.01
CA GLU A 301 18.92 -4.55 -11.09
C GLU A 301 19.00 -3.22 -11.87
N GLU A 302 18.03 -2.92 -12.72
CA GLU A 302 17.88 -1.62 -13.40
C GLU A 302 16.88 -0.70 -12.67
N LEU A 303 15.80 -1.27 -12.11
CA LEU A 303 14.76 -0.50 -11.40
C LEU A 303 15.30 0.16 -10.14
N ILE A 304 16.06 -0.57 -9.32
CA ILE A 304 16.54 -0.05 -8.04
C ILE A 304 17.51 1.13 -8.24
N PRO A 305 18.54 1.05 -9.09
CA PRO A 305 19.38 2.21 -9.40
C PRO A 305 18.62 3.36 -10.06
N PHE A 306 17.61 3.06 -10.89
CA PHE A 306 16.73 4.09 -11.44
C PHE A 306 16.02 4.88 -10.34
N PHE A 307 15.37 4.21 -9.38
CA PHE A 307 14.67 4.90 -8.29
C PHE A 307 15.64 5.62 -7.35
N GLN A 308 16.82 5.05 -7.10
CA GLN A 308 17.90 5.69 -6.31
C GLN A 308 18.52 6.94 -6.97
N SER A 309 18.31 7.13 -8.28
CA SER A 309 18.84 8.26 -9.05
C SER A 309 17.74 9.18 -9.60
N ALA A 310 16.47 8.87 -9.34
CA ALA A 310 15.35 9.67 -9.78
C ALA A 310 15.31 10.99 -9.01
N ILE A 311 15.33 12.10 -9.75
CA ILE A 311 15.27 13.45 -9.19
C ILE A 311 14.03 14.15 -9.74
N LEU A 312 13.21 14.69 -8.84
CA LEU A 312 12.07 15.50 -9.24
C LEU A 312 12.39 17.00 -9.23
N PRO A 313 11.94 17.75 -10.24
CA PRO A 313 12.01 19.21 -10.27
C PRO A 313 11.32 19.87 -9.06
N LYS A 314 11.84 21.02 -8.61
CA LYS A 314 11.31 21.75 -7.45
C LYS A 314 9.89 22.31 -7.65
N ASP A 315 9.45 22.46 -8.88
CA ASP A 315 8.10 22.91 -9.26
C ASP A 315 7.05 21.77 -9.25
N CYS A 316 7.47 20.52 -8.99
CA CYS A 316 6.59 19.39 -8.70
C CYS A 316 6.01 19.48 -7.28
N THR A 317 5.21 20.51 -7.02
CA THR A 317 4.68 20.81 -5.68
C THR A 317 3.45 19.99 -5.26
N THR A 318 2.99 19.05 -6.09
CA THR A 318 1.86 18.17 -5.80
C THR A 318 2.20 16.73 -6.15
N VAL A 319 1.51 15.77 -5.52
CA VAL A 319 1.73 14.34 -5.78
C VAL A 319 1.44 13.97 -7.22
N GLN A 320 0.38 14.54 -7.81
CA GLN A 320 0.08 14.37 -9.23
C GLN A 320 1.26 14.81 -10.10
N LYS A 321 1.80 16.02 -9.89
CA LYS A 321 2.95 16.52 -10.66
C LYS A 321 4.17 15.62 -10.47
N CYS A 322 4.44 15.20 -9.25
CA CYS A 322 5.54 14.29 -8.94
C CYS A 322 5.40 12.97 -9.70
N TYR A 323 4.21 12.36 -9.66
CA TYR A 323 3.96 11.05 -10.29
C TYR A 323 3.96 11.13 -11.81
N ILE A 324 3.41 12.22 -12.38
CA ILE A 324 3.48 12.49 -13.82
C ILE A 324 4.93 12.69 -14.27
N GLU A 325 5.74 13.44 -13.52
CA GLU A 325 7.14 13.62 -13.86
C GLU A 325 7.93 12.30 -13.76
N LEU A 326 7.68 11.50 -12.72
CA LEU A 326 8.23 10.15 -12.62
C LEU A 326 7.86 9.30 -13.84
N SER A 327 6.60 9.36 -14.32
CA SER A 327 6.17 8.60 -15.50
C SER A 327 6.98 8.94 -16.76
N LYS A 328 7.37 10.21 -16.93
CA LYS A 328 8.25 10.63 -18.05
C LYS A 328 9.63 10.00 -17.91
N GLN A 329 10.18 9.98 -16.69
CA GLN A 329 11.48 9.36 -16.42
C GLN A 329 11.43 7.84 -16.62
N VAL A 330 10.36 7.17 -16.17
CA VAL A 330 10.11 5.74 -16.41
C VAL A 330 10.10 5.47 -17.91
N ARG A 331 9.33 6.22 -18.70
CA ARG A 331 9.29 6.07 -20.16
C ARG A 331 10.67 6.23 -20.78
N ALA A 332 11.39 7.29 -20.42
CA ALA A 332 12.66 7.64 -21.07
C ALA A 332 13.82 6.70 -20.69
N LYS A 333 13.86 6.25 -19.43
CA LYS A 333 14.96 5.43 -18.89
C LYS A 333 14.61 3.95 -18.94
N LEU A 334 13.51 3.54 -18.31
CA LEU A 334 13.10 2.14 -18.21
C LEU A 334 12.42 1.62 -19.49
N GLY A 335 11.89 2.48 -20.35
CA GLY A 335 11.40 2.07 -21.68
C GLY A 335 12.47 1.43 -22.57
N LYS A 336 13.76 1.60 -22.24
CA LYS A 336 14.88 0.91 -22.89
C LYS A 336 15.07 -0.54 -22.42
N VAL A 337 14.53 -0.87 -21.24
CA VAL A 337 14.59 -2.22 -20.66
C VAL A 337 13.56 -3.12 -21.33
N ASP A 338 12.32 -2.65 -21.45
CA ASP A 338 11.21 -3.37 -22.13
C ASP A 338 10.08 -2.38 -22.47
N GLU A 339 9.35 -2.65 -23.57
CA GLU A 339 8.19 -1.85 -24.01
C GLU A 339 7.09 -1.78 -22.94
N TYR A 340 7.04 -2.76 -22.05
CA TYR A 340 6.19 -2.76 -20.87
C TYR A 340 6.28 -1.45 -20.07
N PHE A 341 7.47 -0.91 -19.86
CA PHE A 341 7.63 0.33 -19.07
C PHE A 341 7.11 1.57 -19.80
N ILE A 342 7.03 1.54 -21.13
CA ILE A 342 6.37 2.58 -21.92
C ILE A 342 4.86 2.53 -21.65
N LYS A 343 4.27 1.34 -21.71
CA LYS A 343 2.85 1.10 -21.40
C LYS A 343 2.52 1.45 -19.94
N LEU A 344 3.40 1.10 -19.01
CA LEU A 344 3.25 1.42 -17.60
C LEU A 344 3.30 2.94 -17.38
N ALA A 345 4.20 3.66 -18.07
CA ALA A 345 4.23 5.12 -18.00
C ALA A 345 2.94 5.75 -18.56
N ASP A 346 2.38 5.23 -19.65
CA ASP A 346 1.04 5.65 -20.15
C ASP A 346 -0.06 5.40 -19.11
N ALA A 347 -0.01 4.23 -18.45
CA ALA A 347 -0.97 3.87 -17.41
C ALA A 347 -0.84 4.75 -16.15
N MET A 348 0.38 5.15 -15.77
CA MET A 348 0.63 6.09 -14.67
C MET A 348 -0.02 7.47 -14.93
N VAL A 349 0.06 7.96 -16.17
CA VAL A 349 -0.62 9.22 -16.55
C VAL A 349 -2.13 9.04 -16.52
N THR A 350 -2.63 7.98 -17.14
CA THR A 350 -4.06 7.65 -17.18
C THR A 350 -4.65 7.47 -15.77
N TRP A 351 -3.87 6.90 -14.85
CA TRP A 351 -4.22 6.76 -13.44
C TRP A 351 -4.43 8.11 -12.76
N VAL A 352 -3.50 9.06 -12.93
CA VAL A 352 -3.62 10.41 -12.36
C VAL A 352 -4.81 11.16 -12.97
N GLU A 353 -5.05 11.03 -14.27
CA GLU A 353 -6.23 11.62 -14.92
C GLU A 353 -7.53 11.05 -14.36
N ALA A 354 -7.62 9.73 -14.21
CA ALA A 354 -8.77 9.07 -13.59
C ALA A 354 -8.94 9.49 -12.12
N TRP A 355 -7.84 9.65 -11.39
CA TRP A 355 -7.83 10.12 -10.02
C TRP A 355 -8.42 11.52 -9.92
N ASP A 356 -7.92 12.46 -10.73
CA ASP A 356 -8.39 13.84 -10.71
C ASP A 356 -9.85 13.93 -11.17
N GLU A 357 -10.28 13.21 -12.21
CA GLU A 357 -11.67 13.22 -12.66
C GLU A 357 -12.65 12.73 -11.59
N LEU A 358 -12.32 11.63 -10.89
CA LEU A 358 -13.19 11.08 -9.85
C LEU A 358 -13.12 11.87 -8.54
N ASN A 359 -12.06 12.65 -8.31
CA ASN A 359 -11.81 13.31 -7.02
C ASN A 359 -11.70 14.83 -7.11
N GLN A 360 -12.06 15.43 -8.24
CA GLN A 360 -12.27 16.87 -8.36
C GLN A 360 -13.33 17.33 -7.35
N THR A 361 -12.95 18.26 -6.47
CA THR A 361 -13.84 18.93 -5.53
C THR A 361 -14.90 19.71 -6.32
N GLY A 362 -16.13 19.17 -6.38
CA GLY A 362 -17.29 19.88 -6.94
C GLY A 362 -18.17 19.12 -7.95
N LYS A 363 -17.80 17.91 -8.37
CA LYS A 363 -18.71 17.01 -9.10
C LYS A 363 -18.80 15.67 -8.40
N SER A 364 -19.75 15.55 -7.49
CA SER A 364 -20.26 14.25 -7.08
C SER A 364 -20.88 13.58 -8.31
N ILE A 365 -20.12 12.74 -9.00
CA ILE A 365 -20.72 11.72 -9.85
C ILE A 365 -21.38 10.78 -8.85
N GLU A 366 -22.68 10.89 -8.67
CA GLU A 366 -23.47 9.86 -8.00
C GLU A 366 -23.22 8.57 -8.79
N VAL A 367 -22.37 7.69 -8.24
CA VAL A 367 -22.15 6.36 -8.78
C VAL A 367 -23.34 5.52 -8.32
N PRO A 368 -24.19 5.01 -9.23
CA PRO A 368 -25.31 4.19 -8.82
C PRO A 368 -24.77 2.90 -8.19
N ASN A 369 -25.15 2.64 -6.94
CA ASN A 369 -24.83 1.42 -6.23
C ASN A 369 -25.38 0.21 -7.00
N GLY A 370 -24.50 -0.75 -7.31
CA GLY A 370 -24.92 -2.08 -7.71
C GLY A 370 -25.67 -2.71 -6.55
N SER A 371 -26.99 -2.88 -6.70
CA SER A 371 -27.81 -3.48 -5.65
C SER A 371 -27.41 -4.94 -5.48
N ALA A 372 -26.98 -5.30 -4.27
CA ALA A 372 -26.90 -6.71 -3.89
C ALA A 372 -28.32 -7.32 -4.03
N LYS A 373 -28.43 -8.39 -4.80
CA LYS A 373 -29.51 -9.36 -4.67
C LYS A 373 -28.98 -10.63 -4.04
#